data_AF-A0A849TW05-F1
#
_entry.id   AF-A0A849TW05-F1
#
_cell.length_a   1.000
_cell.length_b   1.000
_cell.length_c   1.000
_cell.angle_alpha   90.00
_cell.angle_beta   90.00
_cell.angle_gamma   90.00
#
_symmetry.space_group_name_H-M   'P 1'
#
loop_
_entity.id
_entity.type
_entity.pdbx_description
1 polymer ?
#
loop_
_entity_poly.entity_id
_entity_poly.type
_entity_poly.pdbx_seq_one_letter_code
_entity_poly.pdbx_strand_id
1 'polypeptide(L)'
;MMRITKRMLLRWSVGVAAVLVSDLESMTRGRLSRTSDAQEPAQPLQNMSIETWMNEWMSVSKAPGGMLRISRFREPIYFLTAPISWTPHPGQERYAAVTVPKGFVTDFASIPRPFWSALRPDGEYAYAAVVHDYLYWTQTRSREEADDILKMAMEDFDVGTLTVGAIYNAVRLGGKGAWNGNTKKKGQGEQRILKRFPQDPRMTWEDWKQRPGVFDQ
;
A
#
# COMPACT_ATOMS: atom_id res chain seq x y z
N MET A 1 56.77 -4.36 -6.07
CA MET A 1 55.90 -5.51 -5.73
C MET A 1 54.51 -4.94 -5.47
N MET A 2 53.66 -4.63 -6.48
CA MET A 2 52.78 -5.51 -7.26
C MET A 2 51.92 -6.38 -6.31
N ARG A 3 50.57 -6.31 -6.22
CA ARG A 3 49.55 -6.24 -7.28
C ARG A 3 48.12 -6.03 -6.67
N ILE A 4 47.33 -5.17 -7.31
CA ILE A 4 45.94 -5.35 -7.82
C ILE A 4 44.75 -5.63 -6.86
N THR A 5 43.79 -4.70 -6.95
CA THR A 5 42.37 -4.66 -6.57
C THR A 5 41.48 -5.68 -7.30
N LYS A 6 40.32 -6.05 -6.72
CA LYS A 6 39.14 -6.50 -7.51
C LYS A 6 37.81 -6.34 -6.77
N ARG A 7 36.94 -5.48 -7.32
CA ARG A 7 35.47 -5.52 -7.23
C ARG A 7 34.94 -6.54 -8.24
N MET A 8 33.84 -7.23 -7.92
CA MET A 8 32.86 -7.89 -8.82
C MET A 8 31.65 -8.22 -7.92
N LEU A 9 30.40 -7.76 -8.08
CA LEU A 9 29.52 -7.62 -9.26
C LEU A 9 29.43 -8.92 -10.05
N LEU A 10 28.42 -9.74 -9.75
CA LEU A 10 27.95 -10.78 -10.66
C LEU A 10 26.42 -10.77 -10.76
N ARG A 11 25.98 -10.39 -11.97
CA ARG A 11 24.65 -10.59 -12.53
C ARG A 11 24.36 -12.08 -12.60
N TRP A 12 23.17 -12.50 -12.22
CA TRP A 12 22.67 -13.83 -12.60
C TRP A 12 21.90 -13.68 -13.91
N SER A 13 22.42 -14.33 -14.95
CA SER A 13 21.74 -14.57 -16.22
C SER A 13 21.18 -15.98 -16.18
N VAL A 14 19.91 -16.11 -16.52
CA VAL A 14 19.17 -17.38 -16.61
C VAL A 14 19.79 -18.24 -17.71
N GLY A 15 20.17 -19.47 -17.38
CA GLY A 15 20.68 -20.46 -18.32
C GLY A 15 19.94 -21.79 -18.14
N VAL A 16 19.07 -22.09 -19.09
CA VAL A 16 18.42 -23.41 -19.26
C VAL A 16 19.50 -24.41 -19.66
N ALA A 17 19.68 -25.48 -18.88
CA ALA A 17 20.58 -26.58 -19.24
C ALA A 17 19.76 -27.78 -19.72
N ALA A 18 19.96 -28.13 -20.99
CA ALA A 18 19.45 -29.34 -21.62
C ALA A 18 20.13 -30.59 -21.05
N VAL A 19 19.33 -31.63 -20.87
CA VAL A 19 19.75 -32.97 -20.47
C VAL A 19 20.52 -33.64 -21.60
N LEU A 20 21.72 -34.15 -21.32
CA LEU A 20 22.40 -35.15 -22.13
C LEU A 20 22.78 -36.32 -21.22
N VAL A 21 22.16 -37.47 -21.50
CA VAL A 21 22.51 -38.78 -20.95
C VAL A 21 23.65 -39.35 -21.79
N SER A 22 24.72 -39.81 -21.13
CA SER A 22 25.62 -40.81 -21.69
C SER A 22 26.18 -41.69 -20.57
N ASP A 23 25.85 -42.97 -20.69
CA ASP A 23 26.20 -44.10 -19.84
C ASP A 23 27.68 -44.54 -19.94
N LEU A 24 28.05 -45.45 -19.01
CA LEU A 24 29.18 -46.40 -18.99
C LEU A 24 30.56 -45.85 -18.53
N GLU A 25 31.38 -46.46 -17.66
CA GLU A 25 31.50 -47.80 -17.05
C GLU A 25 32.23 -47.72 -15.68
N SER A 26 31.87 -48.64 -14.76
CA SER A 26 32.78 -49.65 -14.15
C SER A 26 32.46 -49.95 -12.68
N MET A 27 32.23 -51.25 -12.46
CA MET A 27 31.78 -51.92 -11.26
C MET A 27 32.86 -52.04 -10.18
N THR A 28 32.48 -51.91 -8.89
CA THR A 28 32.73 -52.96 -7.87
C THR A 28 31.88 -52.77 -6.60
N ARG A 29 30.92 -53.70 -6.44
CA ARG A 29 30.22 -54.25 -5.24
C ARG A 29 30.22 -53.49 -3.90
N GLY A 30 29.00 -53.28 -3.38
CA GLY A 30 28.75 -53.18 -1.92
C GLY A 30 27.34 -52.77 -1.49
N ARG A 31 26.42 -53.76 -1.40
CA ARG A 31 25.23 -53.84 -0.50
C ARG A 31 24.14 -52.74 -0.53
N LEU A 32 22.94 -53.16 -0.96
CA LEU A 32 21.65 -52.49 -0.84
C LEU A 32 21.20 -52.26 0.61
N SER A 33 20.72 -51.06 0.95
CA SER A 33 19.42 -50.81 1.60
C SER A 33 19.11 -49.32 1.84
N ARG A 34 17.92 -48.92 1.36
CA ARG A 34 17.00 -47.86 1.83
C ARG A 34 17.41 -46.38 1.71
N THR A 35 16.92 -45.80 0.61
CA THR A 35 16.03 -44.62 0.55
C THR A 35 16.37 -43.46 1.47
N SER A 36 16.97 -42.44 0.86
CA SER A 36 16.99 -41.06 1.34
C SER A 36 15.58 -40.46 1.25
N ASP A 37 14.91 -40.28 2.38
CA ASP A 37 13.77 -39.36 2.46
C ASP A 37 14.31 -37.94 2.64
N ALA A 38 14.82 -37.39 1.54
CA ALA A 38 14.85 -35.94 1.35
C ALA A 38 13.53 -35.60 0.66
N GLN A 39 12.54 -35.17 1.44
CA GLN A 39 11.29 -34.65 0.94
C GLN A 39 11.59 -33.42 0.05
N GLU A 40 11.50 -33.60 -1.26
CA GLU A 40 11.46 -32.50 -2.23
C GLU A 40 10.38 -31.49 -1.82
N PRO A 41 10.65 -30.18 -1.78
CA PRO A 41 9.58 -29.20 -1.68
C PRO A 41 8.72 -29.31 -2.94
N ALA A 42 7.40 -29.49 -2.72
CA ALA A 42 6.39 -29.59 -3.75
C ALA A 42 6.54 -28.50 -4.80
N GLN A 43 6.47 -28.90 -6.07
CA GLN A 43 6.46 -28.03 -7.25
C GLN A 43 4.99 -27.71 -7.62
N PRO A 44 4.42 -26.54 -7.27
CA PRO A 44 3.30 -26.02 -8.03
C PRO A 44 3.86 -25.04 -9.07
N LEU A 45 3.40 -25.15 -10.31
CA LEU A 45 3.36 -24.12 -11.38
C LEU A 45 3.68 -24.77 -12.72
N GLN A 46 2.76 -25.57 -13.26
CA GLN A 46 2.81 -25.90 -14.69
C GLN A 46 1.60 -25.42 -15.50
N ASN A 47 0.50 -24.94 -14.91
CA ASN A 47 -0.70 -24.59 -15.69
C ASN A 47 -1.42 -23.28 -15.33
N MET A 48 -0.82 -22.37 -14.56
CA MET A 48 -1.38 -21.03 -14.36
C MET A 48 -0.67 -20.02 -15.27
N SER A 49 -1.43 -19.18 -15.97
CA SER A 49 -0.84 -18.07 -16.73
C SER A 49 -0.14 -17.11 -15.76
N ILE A 50 0.90 -16.40 -16.22
CA ILE A 50 1.61 -15.40 -15.42
C ILE A 50 0.62 -14.35 -14.89
N GLU A 51 -0.41 -14.01 -15.66
CA GLU A 51 -1.46 -13.08 -15.23
C GLU A 51 -2.35 -13.67 -14.13
N THR A 52 -2.71 -14.95 -14.24
CA THR A 52 -3.47 -15.66 -13.19
C THR A 52 -2.64 -15.79 -11.94
N TRP A 53 -1.37 -16.18 -12.04
CA TRP A 53 -0.44 -16.26 -10.91
C TRP A 53 -0.18 -14.88 -10.29
N MET A 54 0.01 -13.83 -11.09
CA MET A 54 0.16 -12.46 -10.58
C MET A 54 -1.11 -11.98 -9.91
N ASN A 55 -2.31 -12.24 -10.46
CA ASN A 55 -3.57 -11.86 -9.85
C ASN A 55 -3.87 -12.65 -8.56
N GLU A 56 -3.53 -13.94 -8.53
CA GLU A 56 -3.62 -14.78 -7.34
C GLU A 56 -2.61 -14.33 -6.27
N TRP A 57 -1.38 -14.03 -6.66
CA TRP A 57 -0.35 -13.54 -5.73
C TRP A 57 -0.65 -12.13 -5.21
N MET A 58 -1.16 -11.24 -6.08
CA MET A 58 -1.61 -9.90 -5.71
C MET A 58 -2.90 -9.92 -4.86
N SER A 59 -3.74 -10.97 -4.99
CA SER A 59 -4.89 -11.19 -4.11
C SER A 59 -4.52 -11.88 -2.79
N VAL A 60 -3.39 -12.61 -2.76
CA VAL A 60 -2.81 -13.24 -1.57
C VAL A 60 -1.91 -12.29 -0.76
N SER A 61 -1.37 -11.22 -1.36
CA SER A 61 -0.70 -10.13 -0.64
C SER A 61 -1.73 -9.24 0.06
N LYS A 62 -2.17 -9.70 1.24
CA LYS A 62 -2.92 -8.93 2.24
C LYS A 62 -2.02 -7.82 2.81
N ALA A 63 -2.55 -6.59 2.83
CA ALA A 63 -2.08 -5.30 3.36
C ALA A 63 -0.57 -4.92 3.27
N PRO A 64 -0.22 -3.64 3.00
CA PRO A 64 -0.85 -2.61 2.16
C PRO A 64 -0.58 -2.79 0.65
N GLY A 65 -1.57 -2.45 -0.19
CA GLY A 65 -1.43 -2.50 -1.65
C GLY A 65 -0.94 -1.18 -2.26
N GLY A 66 0.12 -1.25 -3.06
CA GLY A 66 0.73 -0.08 -3.70
C GLY A 66 1.55 0.81 -2.75
N MET A 67 2.57 1.49 -3.29
CA MET A 67 3.43 2.38 -2.52
C MET A 67 2.76 3.75 -2.31
N LEU A 68 2.82 4.29 -1.09
CA LEU A 68 2.38 5.66 -0.81
C LEU A 68 3.29 6.66 -1.52
N ARG A 69 2.82 7.16 -2.67
CA ARG A 69 3.53 8.16 -3.47
C ARG A 69 2.77 9.47 -3.42
N ILE A 70 3.12 10.33 -2.47
CA ILE A 70 2.50 11.65 -2.29
C ILE A 70 3.33 12.76 -2.94
N SER A 71 2.63 13.76 -3.48
CA SER A 71 3.16 15.10 -3.72
C SER A 71 2.29 16.11 -2.96
N ARG A 72 2.59 17.41 -3.04
CA ARG A 72 1.91 18.43 -2.24
C ARG A 72 1.69 19.75 -2.97
N PHE A 73 0.69 20.47 -2.51
CA PHE A 73 0.53 21.90 -2.76
C PHE A 73 1.50 22.70 -1.87
N ARG A 74 1.46 24.03 -1.98
CA ARG A 74 2.23 24.93 -1.13
C ARG A 74 1.93 24.70 0.35
N GLU A 75 0.65 24.64 0.69
CA GLU A 75 0.12 24.28 2.01
C GLU A 75 0.40 22.80 2.36
N PRO A 76 0.25 22.36 3.62
CA PRO A 76 0.27 20.94 3.98
C PRO A 76 -0.99 20.19 3.48
N ILE A 77 -1.23 20.27 2.17
CA ILE A 77 -2.28 19.56 1.44
C ILE A 77 -1.57 18.69 0.41
N TYR A 78 -1.84 17.39 0.46
CA TYR A 78 -1.14 16.36 -0.30
C TYR A 78 -2.08 15.74 -1.32
N PHE A 79 -1.49 15.13 -2.36
CA PHE A 79 -2.26 14.33 -3.29
C PHE A 79 -1.48 13.08 -3.71
N LEU A 80 -2.23 12.01 -3.97
CA LEU A 80 -1.67 10.75 -4.44
C LEU A 80 -1.22 10.86 -5.90
N THR A 81 -0.01 10.42 -6.19
CA THR A 81 0.53 10.30 -7.56
C THR A 81 0.38 8.88 -8.13
N ALA A 82 0.03 7.91 -7.27
CA ALA A 82 -0.32 6.53 -7.60
C ALA A 82 -1.45 6.05 -6.67
N PRO A 83 -2.31 5.10 -7.09
CA PRO A 83 -3.35 4.58 -6.22
C PRO A 83 -2.74 3.75 -5.08
N ILE A 84 -3.48 3.65 -3.97
CA ILE A 84 -3.18 2.77 -2.84
C ILE A 84 -4.42 1.98 -2.45
N SER A 85 -4.27 0.87 -1.75
CA SER A 85 -5.41 0.07 -1.29
C SER A 85 -5.17 -0.64 0.04
N TRP A 86 -6.19 -0.63 0.90
CA TRP A 86 -6.22 -1.43 2.11
C TRP A 86 -7.15 -2.64 1.94
N THR A 87 -6.72 -3.81 2.39
CA THR A 87 -7.48 -5.06 2.33
C THR A 87 -7.49 -5.68 3.73
N PRO A 88 -8.67 -6.05 4.27
CA PRO A 88 -8.78 -6.64 5.60
C PRO A 88 -8.03 -7.96 5.72
N HIS A 89 -7.56 -8.25 6.94
CA HIS A 89 -7.02 -9.56 7.28
C HIS A 89 -8.12 -10.63 7.35
N PRO A 90 -7.78 -11.92 7.18
CA PRO A 90 -8.75 -13.00 7.38
C PRO A 90 -9.29 -12.95 8.82
N GLY A 91 -10.59 -13.15 8.98
CA GLY A 91 -11.33 -12.90 10.22
C GLY A 91 -11.91 -11.48 10.34
N GLN A 92 -11.59 -10.57 9.43
CA GLN A 92 -12.14 -9.20 9.37
C GLN A 92 -13.03 -8.97 8.13
N GLU A 93 -13.57 -10.03 7.53
CA GLU A 93 -14.34 -10.00 6.27
C GLU A 93 -15.61 -9.16 6.33
N ARG A 94 -16.04 -8.74 7.53
CA ARG A 94 -17.12 -7.77 7.69
C ARG A 94 -16.83 -6.42 7.03
N TYR A 95 -15.55 -6.10 6.79
CA TYR A 95 -15.12 -4.90 6.10
C TYR A 95 -14.76 -5.21 4.65
N ALA A 96 -15.23 -4.41 3.70
CA ALA A 96 -14.78 -4.52 2.32
C ALA A 96 -13.43 -3.82 2.11
N ALA A 97 -12.62 -4.29 1.15
CA ALA A 97 -11.38 -3.63 0.74
C ALA A 97 -11.64 -2.18 0.27
N VAL A 98 -10.65 -1.30 0.44
CA VAL A 98 -10.71 0.12 0.08
C VAL A 98 -9.62 0.41 -0.93
N THR A 99 -9.99 0.98 -2.09
CA THR A 99 -9.03 1.53 -3.06
C THR A 99 -9.14 3.04 -3.05
N VAL A 100 -8.01 3.72 -2.81
CA VAL A 100 -7.89 5.17 -2.94
C VAL A 100 -7.25 5.48 -4.30
N PRO A 101 -7.93 6.22 -5.18
CA PRO A 101 -7.44 6.45 -6.53
C PRO A 101 -6.26 7.42 -6.53
N LYS A 102 -5.45 7.31 -7.60
CA LYS A 102 -4.50 8.34 -7.97
C LYS A 102 -5.22 9.69 -8.07
N GLY A 103 -4.57 10.74 -7.57
CA GLY A 103 -5.09 12.10 -7.57
C GLY A 103 -5.97 12.43 -6.36
N PHE A 104 -6.24 11.49 -5.45
CA PHE A 104 -6.95 11.82 -4.22
C PHE A 104 -6.18 12.87 -3.39
N VAL A 105 -6.86 13.93 -2.98
CA VAL A 105 -6.34 15.04 -2.18
C VAL A 105 -6.67 14.83 -0.70
N THR A 106 -5.67 14.91 0.16
CA THR A 106 -5.74 14.70 1.61
C THR A 106 -5.06 15.85 2.35
N ASP A 107 -5.68 16.28 3.44
CA ASP A 107 -5.18 17.31 4.35
C ASP A 107 -4.83 16.73 5.74
N PHE A 108 -4.98 15.41 5.91
CA PHE A 108 -4.86 14.68 7.18
C PHE A 108 -5.71 15.28 8.32
N ALA A 109 -6.69 16.12 7.98
CA ALA A 109 -7.41 16.95 8.93
C ALA A 109 -8.49 16.18 9.71
N SER A 110 -8.75 14.93 9.33
CA SER A 110 -9.61 14.02 10.08
C SER A 110 -9.01 13.59 11.41
N ILE A 111 -7.68 13.66 11.56
CA ILE A 111 -6.98 13.32 12.81
C ILE A 111 -6.64 14.61 13.59
N PRO A 112 -6.89 14.68 14.92
CA PRO A 112 -6.72 15.91 15.69
C PRO A 112 -5.30 16.49 15.74
N ARG A 113 -5.22 17.82 15.75
CA ARG A 113 -3.97 18.62 15.69
C ARG A 113 -2.89 18.26 16.72
N PRO A 114 -3.17 17.89 17.99
CA PRO A 114 -2.11 17.51 18.92
C PRO A 114 -1.29 16.32 18.42
N PHE A 115 -1.91 15.44 17.66
CA PHE A 115 -1.23 14.32 17.04
C PHE A 115 -0.40 14.74 15.84
N TRP A 116 -0.51 15.96 15.29
CA TRP A 116 0.19 16.36 14.07
C TRP A 116 1.72 16.40 14.18
N SER A 117 2.25 16.53 15.39
CA SER A 117 3.68 16.33 15.65
C SER A 117 4.12 14.88 15.42
N ALA A 118 3.23 13.92 15.71
CA ALA A 118 3.34 12.54 15.27
C ALA A 118 2.92 12.39 13.80
N LEU A 119 1.92 13.15 13.30
CA LEU A 119 1.36 13.18 11.92
C LEU A 119 2.26 13.82 10.85
N ARG A 120 3.53 13.44 10.80
CA ARG A 120 4.34 13.73 9.63
C ARG A 120 3.78 13.00 8.38
N PRO A 121 3.73 13.65 7.21
CA PRO A 121 3.26 13.00 5.96
C PRO A 121 4.07 11.76 5.55
N ASP A 122 5.27 11.59 6.12
CA ASP A 122 6.18 10.45 5.95
C ASP A 122 6.18 9.50 7.16
N GLY A 123 5.24 9.65 8.10
CA GLY A 123 5.12 8.79 9.28
C GLY A 123 4.37 7.48 9.02
N GLU A 124 4.50 6.54 9.95
CA GLU A 124 4.02 5.15 9.82
C GLU A 124 2.50 5.03 9.63
N TYR A 125 1.69 5.93 10.20
CA TYR A 125 0.22 5.95 10.03
C TYR A 125 -0.24 6.71 8.78
N ALA A 126 0.66 7.37 8.02
CA ALA A 126 0.27 8.28 6.93
C ALA A 126 -0.56 7.54 5.87
N TYR A 127 -0.19 6.30 5.55
CA TYR A 127 -0.95 5.45 4.64
C TYR A 127 -2.39 5.25 5.13
N ALA A 128 -2.56 4.83 6.39
CA ALA A 128 -3.86 4.61 7.01
C ALA A 128 -4.69 5.91 7.07
N ALA A 129 -4.04 7.04 7.34
CA ALA A 129 -4.68 8.35 7.36
C ALA A 129 -5.22 8.77 5.97
N VAL A 130 -4.50 8.47 4.88
CA VAL A 130 -5.01 8.72 3.51
C VAL A 130 -6.25 7.86 3.22
N VAL A 131 -6.23 6.58 3.58
CA VAL A 131 -7.39 5.68 3.42
C VAL A 131 -8.59 6.21 4.21
N HIS A 132 -8.36 6.65 5.45
CA HIS A 132 -9.38 7.24 6.30
C HIS A 132 -9.98 8.53 5.73
N ASP A 133 -9.13 9.48 5.31
CA ASP A 133 -9.57 10.73 4.68
C ASP A 133 -10.43 10.47 3.43
N TYR A 134 -10.07 9.45 2.65
CA TYR A 134 -10.85 9.04 1.48
C TYR A 134 -12.24 8.53 1.85
N LEU A 135 -12.35 7.70 2.88
CA LEU A 135 -13.64 7.25 3.40
C LEU A 135 -14.45 8.40 4.00
N TYR A 136 -13.80 9.30 4.73
CA TYR A 136 -14.41 10.52 5.28
C TYR A 136 -14.89 11.50 4.22
N TRP A 137 -14.23 11.54 3.06
CA TRP A 137 -14.61 12.37 1.93
C TRP A 137 -15.75 11.77 1.11
N THR A 138 -15.60 10.48 0.74
CA THR A 138 -16.58 9.79 -0.10
C THR A 138 -17.88 9.53 0.63
N GLN A 139 -17.80 9.24 1.93
CA GLN A 139 -18.92 8.93 2.82
C GLN A 139 -19.80 7.79 2.28
N THR A 140 -19.19 6.83 1.59
CA THR A 140 -19.86 5.61 1.09
C THR A 140 -20.04 4.55 2.18
N ARG A 141 -19.39 4.75 3.33
CA ARG A 141 -19.44 3.89 4.52
C ARG A 141 -19.82 4.73 5.74
N SER A 142 -20.13 4.09 6.85
CA SER A 142 -20.35 4.82 8.11
C SER A 142 -19.04 5.44 8.60
N ARG A 143 -19.15 6.51 9.41
CA ARG A 143 -17.99 7.10 10.07
C ARG A 143 -17.31 6.09 10.99
N GLU A 144 -18.12 5.33 11.71
CA GLU A 144 -17.67 4.31 12.65
C GLU A 144 -16.86 3.21 11.95
N GLU A 145 -17.27 2.80 10.75
CA GLU A 145 -16.54 1.86 9.91
C GLU A 145 -15.23 2.48 9.37
N ALA A 146 -15.25 3.74 8.96
CA ALA A 146 -14.03 4.44 8.54
C ALA A 146 -13.01 4.51 9.70
N ASP A 147 -13.47 4.85 10.91
CA ASP A 147 -12.63 4.91 12.12
C ASP A 147 -12.04 3.54 12.47
N ASP A 148 -12.80 2.44 12.30
CA ASP A 148 -12.29 1.08 12.48
C ASP A 148 -11.24 0.69 11.44
N ILE A 149 -11.46 1.05 10.17
CA ILE A 149 -10.51 0.79 9.09
C ILE A 149 -9.21 1.56 9.31
N LEU A 150 -9.27 2.80 9.81
CA LEU A 150 -8.08 3.54 10.23
C LEU A 150 -7.29 2.76 11.27
N LYS A 151 -7.96 2.23 12.30
CA LYS A 151 -7.32 1.45 13.36
C LYS A 151 -6.62 0.21 12.79
N MET A 152 -7.34 -0.63 12.05
CA MET A 152 -6.78 -1.86 11.48
C MET A 152 -5.65 -1.56 10.50
N ALA A 153 -5.81 -0.56 9.64
CA ALA A 153 -4.75 -0.15 8.72
C ALA A 153 -3.51 0.36 9.46
N MET A 154 -3.64 1.03 10.61
CA MET A 154 -2.46 1.39 11.41
C MET A 154 -1.81 0.15 12.05
N GLU A 155 -2.59 -0.82 12.51
CA GLU A 155 -2.09 -2.09 13.05
C GLU A 155 -1.33 -2.89 11.99
N ASP A 156 -1.79 -2.90 10.74
CA ASP A 156 -1.13 -3.57 9.61
C ASP A 156 0.22 -2.94 9.23
N PHE A 157 0.46 -1.69 9.66
CA PHE A 157 1.73 -0.97 9.48
C PHE A 157 2.60 -1.02 10.75
N ASP A 158 2.28 -1.89 11.71
CA ASP A 158 2.99 -2.04 12.98
C ASP A 158 3.10 -0.74 13.79
N VAL A 159 2.15 0.19 13.61
CA VAL A 159 2.11 1.43 14.41
C VAL A 159 1.90 1.06 15.87
N GLY A 160 2.70 1.65 16.76
CA GLY A 160 2.66 1.35 18.19
C GLY A 160 1.25 1.42 18.80
N THR A 161 0.88 0.42 19.59
CA THR A 161 -0.48 0.22 20.12
C THR A 161 -1.03 1.41 20.91
N LEU A 162 -0.17 2.12 21.65
CA LEU A 162 -0.55 3.36 22.35
C LEU A 162 -0.95 4.46 21.37
N THR A 163 -0.20 4.62 20.28
CA THR A 163 -0.49 5.58 19.21
C THR A 163 -1.78 5.22 18.49
N VAL A 164 -1.95 3.95 18.13
CA VAL A 164 -3.19 3.42 17.51
C VAL A 164 -4.39 3.72 18.39
N GLY A 165 -4.32 3.37 19.68
CA GLY A 165 -5.40 3.59 20.65
C GLY A 165 -5.72 5.08 20.83
N ALA A 166 -4.70 5.94 20.92
CA ALA A 166 -4.87 7.37 21.06
C ALA A 166 -5.56 8.00 19.83
N ILE A 167 -5.08 7.70 18.62
CA ILE A 167 -5.66 8.21 17.36
C ILE A 167 -7.09 7.69 17.19
N TYR A 168 -7.31 6.39 17.38
CA TYR A 168 -8.64 5.77 17.26
C TYR A 168 -9.66 6.41 18.21
N ASN A 169 -9.31 6.55 19.50
CA ASN A 169 -10.20 7.19 20.47
C ASN A 169 -10.47 8.66 20.11
N ALA A 170 -9.44 9.37 19.59
CA ALA A 170 -9.58 10.75 19.20
C ALA A 170 -10.55 10.95 18.02
N VAL A 171 -10.48 10.10 16.98
CA VAL A 171 -11.44 10.16 15.86
C VAL A 171 -12.84 9.70 16.27
N ARG A 172 -12.95 8.72 17.18
CA ARG A 172 -14.24 8.27 17.71
C ARG A 172 -14.99 9.39 18.44
N LEU A 173 -14.29 10.14 19.29
CA LEU A 173 -14.85 11.23 20.09
C LEU A 173 -15.01 12.56 19.31
N GLY A 174 -14.07 12.86 18.40
CA GLY A 174 -13.96 14.18 17.76
C GLY A 174 -14.19 14.21 16.25
N GLY A 175 -14.28 13.06 15.58
CA GLY A 175 -14.32 12.96 14.11
C GLY A 175 -15.61 13.50 13.47
N LYS A 176 -16.70 13.63 14.24
CA LYS A 176 -18.00 14.14 13.74
C LYS A 176 -17.90 15.51 13.08
N GLY A 177 -17.04 16.40 13.59
CA GLY A 177 -16.83 17.72 13.01
C GLY A 177 -16.20 17.65 11.61
N ALA A 178 -15.14 16.85 11.45
CA ALA A 178 -14.49 16.62 10.16
C ALA A 178 -15.43 15.93 9.16
N TRP A 179 -16.16 14.91 9.63
CA TRP A 179 -17.17 14.19 8.84
C TRP A 179 -18.22 15.13 8.24
N ASN A 180 -18.88 15.93 9.09
CA ASN A 180 -19.90 16.88 8.65
C ASN A 180 -19.30 18.01 7.79
N GLY A 181 -18.07 18.42 8.07
CA GLY A 181 -17.33 19.38 7.27
C GLY A 181 -17.12 18.92 5.83
N ASN A 182 -16.78 17.63 5.63
CA ASN A 182 -16.65 17.04 4.30
C ASN A 182 -17.99 16.98 3.57
N THR A 183 -19.08 16.61 4.25
CA THR A 183 -20.43 16.67 3.66
C THR A 183 -20.75 18.06 3.14
N LYS A 184 -20.47 19.11 3.95
CA LYS A 184 -20.70 20.50 3.55
C LYS A 184 -19.86 20.92 2.36
N LYS A 185 -18.55 20.63 2.37
CA LYS A 185 -17.63 20.96 1.27
C LYS A 185 -18.04 20.27 -0.04
N LYS A 186 -18.40 18.99 0.03
CA LYS A 186 -18.90 18.22 -1.14
C LYS A 186 -20.22 18.81 -1.66
N GLY A 187 -21.14 19.18 -0.77
CA GLY A 187 -22.38 19.88 -1.13
C GLY A 187 -22.17 21.27 -1.75
N GLN A 188 -21.02 21.90 -1.49
CA GLN A 188 -20.58 23.15 -2.12
C GLN A 188 -19.80 22.94 -3.43
N GLY A 189 -19.67 21.69 -3.89
CA GLY A 189 -19.00 21.36 -5.14
C GLY A 189 -17.48 21.22 -5.05
N GLU A 190 -16.90 21.16 -3.84
CA GLU A 190 -15.48 20.81 -3.70
C GLU A 190 -15.23 19.40 -4.25
N GLN A 191 -14.15 19.22 -5.00
CA GLN A 191 -13.72 17.95 -5.58
C GLN A 191 -12.32 17.62 -5.03
N ARG A 192 -12.05 16.34 -4.80
CA ARG A 192 -10.77 15.87 -4.23
C ARG A 192 -10.07 14.82 -5.08
N ILE A 193 -10.49 14.61 -6.33
CA ILE A 193 -9.82 13.68 -7.25
C ILE A 193 -9.22 14.49 -8.39
N LEU A 194 -7.90 14.60 -8.41
CA LEU A 194 -7.18 15.35 -9.43
C LEU A 194 -7.07 14.55 -10.74
N LYS A 195 -7.47 15.17 -11.84
CA LYS A 195 -7.22 14.68 -13.21
C LYS A 195 -5.83 15.08 -13.72
N ARG A 196 -5.34 16.25 -13.28
CA ARG A 196 -4.01 16.80 -13.61
C ARG A 196 -3.27 17.13 -12.32
N PHE A 197 -1.95 17.25 -12.37
CA PHE A 197 -1.15 17.58 -11.19
C PHE A 197 -0.45 18.93 -11.32
N PRO A 198 -0.37 19.72 -10.24
CA PRO A 198 0.35 20.98 -10.24
C PRO A 198 1.84 20.74 -10.55
N GLN A 199 2.39 21.60 -11.42
CA GLN A 199 3.81 21.61 -11.77
C GLN A 199 4.56 22.79 -11.13
N ASP A 200 3.83 23.82 -10.67
CA ASP A 200 4.41 24.96 -9.94
C ASP A 200 4.40 24.65 -8.44
N PRO A 201 5.56 24.62 -7.76
CA PRO A 201 5.64 24.35 -6.32
C PRO A 201 4.98 25.43 -5.45
N ARG A 202 4.64 26.59 -6.02
CA ARG A 202 3.94 27.68 -5.32
C ARG A 202 2.42 27.54 -5.38
N MET A 203 1.89 26.58 -6.14
CA MET A 203 0.46 26.37 -6.31
C MET A 203 -0.23 26.13 -4.98
N THR A 204 -1.27 26.92 -4.69
CA THR A 204 -2.12 26.72 -3.52
C THR A 204 -3.31 25.82 -3.85
N TRP A 205 -3.89 25.18 -2.84
CA TRP A 205 -5.13 24.43 -3.02
C TRP A 205 -6.30 25.31 -3.46
N GLU A 206 -6.41 26.51 -2.90
CA GLU A 206 -7.48 27.46 -3.25
C GLU A 206 -7.38 27.92 -4.70
N ASP A 207 -6.18 28.25 -5.18
CA ASP A 207 -5.96 28.61 -6.59
C ASP A 207 -6.23 27.42 -7.51
N TRP A 208 -5.88 26.21 -7.08
CA TRP A 208 -6.09 25.00 -7.87
C TRP A 208 -7.58 24.72 -8.09
N LYS A 209 -8.42 24.89 -7.05
CA LYS A 209 -9.87 24.67 -7.13
C LYS A 209 -10.57 25.55 -8.16
N GLN A 210 -10.03 26.73 -8.47
CA GLN A 210 -10.63 27.65 -9.45
C GLN A 210 -10.33 27.27 -10.91
N ARG A 211 -9.46 26.28 -11.16
CA ARG A 211 -9.04 25.95 -12.52
C ARG A 211 -10.03 25.02 -13.22
N PRO A 212 -10.45 25.32 -14.46
CA PRO A 212 -11.35 24.44 -15.19
C PRO A 212 -10.66 23.15 -15.62
N GLY A 213 -11.36 22.01 -15.50
CA GLY A 213 -10.92 20.72 -16.05
C GLY A 213 -9.73 20.07 -15.35
N VAL A 214 -9.42 20.46 -14.11
CA VAL A 214 -8.29 19.90 -13.33
C VAL A 214 -8.68 18.73 -12.43
N PHE A 215 -9.97 18.54 -12.19
CA PHE A 215 -10.52 17.44 -11.40
C PHE A 215 -11.13 16.36 -12.29
N ASP A 216 -11.19 15.15 -11.77
CA ASP A 216 -11.91 14.04 -12.39
C ASP A 216 -13.40 14.13 -12.03
N GLN A 217 -14.28 13.79 -12.98
CA GLN A 217 -15.73 13.92 -12.82
C GLN A 217 -16.31 12.82 -11.95
#